data_AF-A0AAW0I5S6-F1
#
_entry.id   AF-A0AAW0I5S6-F1
#
_cell.length_a   1.000
_cell.length_b   1.000
_cell.length_c   1.000
_cell.angle_alpha   90.00
_cell.angle_beta   90.00
_cell.angle_gamma   90.00
#
_symmetry.space_group_name_H-M   'P 1'
#
loop_
_entity.id
_entity.type
_entity.pdbx_description
1 polymer ?
#
loop_
_entity_poly.entity_id
_entity_poly.type
_entity_poly.pdbx_seq_one_letter_code
_entity_poly.pdbx_strand_id
1 'polypeptide(L)'
;MTWSTLHTEYIWYDPKLTPQPPVDFGTAKMHTFPNWGVVTYGAGLPNTQANTFVSFKSGKLGGRAVYDIVHFQPYSWIDGWRSFNPGHEHPDQNSFTFAPNGQVFVSEALYGPKLSHLNNVLVFAPSPSSQCNKPWEGQLGECAQWLKWTGEEVGDAAGEVITASQHGEMMFVKNPIGMRHHNWHCALF
;
A
#
# COMPACT_ATOMS: atom_id res chain seq x y z
N MET A 1 -13.59 20.32 0.36
CA MET A 1 -14.38 19.56 -0.64
C MET A 1 -15.58 18.86 0.02
N THR A 2 -16.30 19.49 0.96
CA THR A 2 -17.32 18.79 1.77
C THR A 2 -18.64 18.56 1.03
N TRP A 3 -18.91 19.29 -0.06
CA TRP A 3 -20.19 19.26 -0.78
C TRP A 3 -20.10 18.85 -2.24
N SER A 4 -18.92 18.42 -2.70
CA SER A 4 -18.66 18.13 -4.11
C SER A 4 -19.52 16.99 -4.67
N THR A 5 -20.02 16.08 -3.83
CA THR A 5 -20.78 14.88 -4.25
C THR A 5 -22.24 14.86 -3.79
N LEU A 6 -22.72 15.91 -3.09
CA LEU A 6 -24.09 15.97 -2.56
C LEU A 6 -25.15 15.84 -3.67
N HIS A 7 -24.94 16.54 -4.78
CA HIS A 7 -25.89 16.54 -5.90
C HIS A 7 -25.96 15.17 -6.59
N THR A 8 -24.83 14.48 -6.76
CA THR A 8 -24.82 13.12 -7.35
C THR A 8 -25.40 12.08 -6.40
N GLU A 9 -25.11 12.17 -5.09
CA GLU A 9 -25.69 11.28 -4.09
C GLU A 9 -27.21 11.35 -4.07
N TYR A 10 -27.77 12.57 -4.12
CA TYR A 10 -29.22 12.78 -4.20
C TYR A 10 -29.84 12.13 -5.45
N ILE A 11 -29.17 12.20 -6.60
CA ILE A 11 -29.66 11.62 -7.86
C ILE A 11 -29.55 10.09 -7.87
N TRP A 12 -28.49 9.53 -7.27
CA TRP A 12 -28.20 8.10 -7.32
C TRP A 12 -28.79 7.29 -6.17
N TYR A 13 -29.28 7.95 -5.10
CA TYR A 13 -29.92 7.26 -3.99
C TYR A 13 -31.22 6.59 -4.43
N ASP A 14 -31.33 5.27 -4.20
CA ASP A 14 -32.58 4.53 -4.37
C ASP A 14 -33.28 4.37 -3.00
N PRO A 15 -34.36 5.13 -2.72
CA PRO A 15 -35.09 5.04 -1.46
C PRO A 15 -35.81 3.71 -1.24
N LYS A 16 -35.92 2.85 -2.26
CA LYS A 16 -36.55 1.53 -2.13
C LYS A 16 -35.63 0.51 -1.48
N LEU A 17 -34.32 0.78 -1.45
CA LEU A 17 -33.33 -0.08 -0.82
C LEU A 17 -33.20 0.27 0.66
N THR A 18 -33.64 -0.62 1.53
CA THR A 18 -33.41 -0.47 2.98
C THR A 18 -31.94 -0.79 3.28
N PRO A 19 -31.20 0.06 4.01
CA PRO A 19 -29.82 -0.23 4.39
C PRO A 19 -29.73 -1.54 5.17
N GLN A 20 -28.91 -2.46 4.67
CA GLN A 20 -28.63 -3.74 5.33
C GLN A 20 -27.11 -3.90 5.40
N PRO A 21 -26.53 -4.15 6.59
CA PRO A 21 -25.11 -4.41 6.69
C PRO A 21 -24.76 -5.75 6.02
N PRO A 22 -23.48 -5.95 5.62
CA PRO A 22 -22.99 -7.27 5.23
C PRO A 22 -23.25 -8.33 6.30
N VAL A 23 -23.43 -9.58 5.89
CA VAL A 23 -23.78 -10.72 6.78
C VAL A 23 -22.79 -10.90 7.93
N ASP A 24 -21.54 -10.52 7.71
CA ASP A 24 -20.42 -10.66 8.63
C ASP A 24 -20.02 -9.35 9.34
N PHE A 25 -20.85 -8.31 9.25
CA PHE A 25 -20.63 -7.08 9.98
C PHE A 25 -20.46 -7.33 11.48
N GLY A 26 -19.47 -6.66 12.09
CA GLY A 26 -19.11 -6.85 13.50
C GLY A 26 -18.16 -8.03 13.75
N THR A 27 -17.83 -8.84 12.75
CA THR A 27 -16.83 -9.90 12.86
C THR A 27 -15.49 -9.46 12.26
N ALA A 28 -14.41 -9.55 13.03
CA ALA A 28 -13.08 -9.23 12.52
C ALA A 28 -12.65 -10.23 11.45
N LYS A 29 -12.40 -9.73 10.24
CA LYS A 29 -11.97 -10.54 9.10
C LYS A 29 -10.74 -9.97 8.44
N MET A 30 -9.89 -10.88 7.98
CA MET A 30 -8.82 -10.58 7.05
C MET A 30 -9.38 -10.47 5.62
N HIS A 31 -8.92 -9.46 4.89
CA HIS A 31 -9.13 -9.32 3.46
C HIS A 31 -7.80 -9.04 2.77
N THR A 32 -7.60 -9.62 1.59
CA THR A 32 -6.42 -9.36 0.74
C THR A 32 -6.90 -8.72 -0.56
N PHE A 33 -6.30 -7.59 -0.91
CA PHE A 33 -6.46 -6.90 -2.19
C PHE A 33 -5.31 -7.33 -3.11
N PRO A 34 -5.43 -8.42 -3.90
CA PRO A 34 -4.31 -9.02 -4.63
C PRO A 34 -3.75 -8.11 -5.74
N ASN A 35 -4.60 -7.24 -6.30
CA ASN A 35 -4.15 -6.24 -7.27
C ASN A 35 -3.29 -5.16 -6.60
N TRP A 36 -3.72 -4.67 -5.44
CA TRP A 36 -3.03 -3.59 -4.74
C TRP A 36 -1.81 -4.09 -3.94
N GLY A 37 -1.83 -5.35 -3.50
CA GLY A 37 -0.83 -5.89 -2.57
C GLY A 37 -1.06 -5.42 -1.13
N VAL A 38 -2.32 -5.22 -0.73
CA VAL A 38 -2.70 -4.80 0.62
C VAL A 38 -3.46 -5.91 1.33
N VAL A 39 -3.13 -6.17 2.58
CA VAL A 39 -3.88 -7.03 3.49
C VAL A 39 -4.44 -6.16 4.61
N THR A 40 -5.70 -6.37 4.99
CA THR A 40 -6.34 -5.67 6.12
C THR A 40 -6.99 -6.68 7.05
N TYR A 41 -7.06 -6.37 8.34
CA TYR A 41 -7.84 -7.11 9.33
C TYR A 41 -8.69 -6.16 10.16
N GLY A 42 -9.94 -6.55 10.43
CA GLY A 42 -10.86 -5.77 11.28
C GLY A 42 -11.40 -4.50 10.62
N ALA A 43 -11.31 -4.39 9.29
CA ALA A 43 -11.86 -3.26 8.53
C ALA A 43 -13.39 -3.20 8.66
N GLY A 44 -13.93 -1.99 8.83
CA GLY A 44 -15.38 -1.77 8.92
C GLY A 44 -16.00 -2.10 10.29
N LEU A 45 -15.20 -2.47 11.29
CA LEU A 45 -15.70 -2.68 12.65
C LEU A 45 -16.00 -1.35 13.36
N PRO A 46 -16.94 -1.34 14.32
CA PRO A 46 -17.17 -0.19 15.18
C PRO A 46 -15.91 0.22 15.96
N ASN A 47 -15.70 1.51 16.15
CA ASN A 47 -14.59 2.02 16.95
C ASN A 47 -14.84 1.77 18.45
N THR A 48 -14.37 0.63 18.95
CA THR A 48 -14.51 0.22 20.36
C THR A 48 -13.21 -0.36 20.89
N GLN A 49 -13.06 -0.40 22.22
CA GLN A 49 -11.89 -0.97 22.89
C GLN A 49 -11.69 -2.48 22.64
N ALA A 50 -12.68 -3.18 22.09
CA ALA A 50 -12.59 -4.60 21.77
C ALA A 50 -12.08 -4.87 20.34
N ASN A 51 -12.05 -3.84 19.47
CA ASN A 51 -11.77 -4.02 18.05
C ASN A 51 -10.36 -3.54 17.69
N THR A 52 -9.69 -4.31 16.85
CA THR A 52 -8.35 -4.01 16.36
C THR A 52 -8.38 -3.92 14.84
N PHE A 53 -7.67 -2.93 14.30
CA PHE A 53 -7.39 -2.84 12.87
C PHE A 53 -5.90 -3.02 12.61
N VAL A 54 -5.59 -3.79 11.56
CA VAL A 54 -4.23 -3.97 11.03
C VAL A 54 -4.28 -3.80 9.52
N SER A 55 -3.29 -3.13 8.95
CA SER A 55 -3.02 -3.24 7.52
C SER A 55 -1.56 -3.56 7.26
N PHE A 56 -1.29 -4.24 6.15
CA PHE A 56 0.04 -4.52 5.65
C PHE A 56 0.05 -4.29 4.14
N LYS A 57 1.07 -3.62 3.61
CA LYS A 57 1.20 -3.36 2.18
C LYS A 57 2.51 -3.93 1.65
N SER A 58 2.45 -4.76 0.61
CA SER A 58 3.60 -5.14 -0.20
C SER A 58 3.08 -5.56 -1.58
N GLY A 59 3.22 -4.69 -2.56
CA GLY A 59 2.64 -4.83 -3.89
C GLY A 59 3.48 -4.23 -5.01
N LYS A 60 3.03 -4.46 -6.24
CA LYS A 60 3.65 -3.91 -7.44
C LYS A 60 3.34 -2.43 -7.59
N LEU A 61 4.30 -1.63 -8.08
CA LEU A 61 4.07 -0.23 -8.45
C LEU A 61 2.88 -0.13 -9.42
N GLY A 62 1.95 0.79 -9.18
CA GLY A 62 0.70 0.96 -9.93
C GLY A 62 -0.39 -0.07 -9.63
N GLY A 63 -0.10 -1.06 -8.77
CA GLY A 63 -0.89 -2.27 -8.64
C GLY A 63 -0.63 -3.28 -9.78
N ARG A 64 -0.93 -4.55 -9.52
CA ARG A 64 -0.64 -5.68 -10.42
C ARG A 64 -1.18 -5.46 -11.84
N ALA A 65 -2.38 -4.93 -12.00
CA ALA A 65 -3.00 -4.71 -13.30
C ALA A 65 -2.19 -3.71 -14.14
N VAL A 66 -1.85 -2.54 -13.58
CA VAL A 66 -1.04 -1.53 -14.28
C VAL A 66 0.36 -2.06 -14.53
N TYR A 67 0.99 -2.64 -13.51
CA TYR A 67 2.32 -3.22 -13.63
C TYR A 67 2.39 -4.25 -14.75
N ASP A 68 1.48 -5.23 -14.76
CA ASP A 68 1.45 -6.30 -15.75
C ASP A 68 1.14 -5.74 -17.16
N ILE A 69 0.28 -4.73 -17.28
CA ILE A 69 0.04 -4.05 -18.57
C ILE A 69 1.32 -3.37 -19.08
N VAL A 70 2.05 -2.67 -18.23
CA VAL A 70 3.29 -1.98 -18.60
C VAL A 70 4.40 -2.97 -18.95
N HIS A 71 4.47 -4.12 -18.29
CA HIS A 71 5.56 -5.08 -18.52
C HIS A 71 5.27 -6.08 -19.65
N PHE A 72 4.02 -6.51 -19.81
CA PHE A 72 3.63 -7.47 -20.85
C PHE A 72 3.13 -6.80 -22.13
N GLN A 73 2.82 -5.51 -22.09
CA GLN A 73 2.36 -4.73 -23.26
C GLN A 73 1.22 -5.41 -24.04
N PRO A 74 0.13 -5.88 -23.38
CA PRO A 74 -0.94 -6.60 -24.07
C PRO A 74 -1.80 -5.70 -24.98
N TYR A 75 -1.65 -4.38 -24.87
CA TYR A 75 -2.47 -3.39 -25.56
C TYR A 75 -1.60 -2.47 -26.42
N SER A 76 -1.88 -2.40 -27.72
CA SER A 76 -1.12 -1.57 -28.67
C SER A 76 -1.26 -0.05 -28.47
N TRP A 77 -2.23 0.39 -27.66
CA TRP A 77 -2.50 1.79 -27.37
C TRP A 77 -1.84 2.28 -26.06
N ILE A 78 -1.14 1.39 -25.34
CA ILE A 78 -0.37 1.73 -24.14
C ILE A 78 1.10 1.95 -24.54
N ASP A 79 1.70 3.05 -24.08
CA ASP A 79 3.13 3.37 -24.22
C ASP A 79 3.82 3.24 -22.85
N GLY A 80 3.84 2.00 -22.34
CA GLY A 80 4.45 1.68 -21.03
C GLY A 80 4.05 2.63 -19.90
N TRP A 81 5.03 3.02 -19.08
CA TRP A 81 4.82 3.95 -17.96
C TRP A 81 4.38 5.36 -18.38
N ARG A 82 4.46 5.75 -19.66
CA ARG A 82 3.97 7.06 -20.11
C ARG A 82 2.45 7.13 -20.15
N SER A 83 1.77 5.99 -20.19
CA SER A 83 0.31 5.89 -20.13
C SER A 83 -0.25 5.88 -18.69
N PHE A 84 0.61 5.88 -17.67
CA PHE A 84 0.22 5.80 -16.27
C PHE A 84 1.00 6.81 -15.40
N ASN A 85 0.49 7.10 -14.20
CA ASN A 85 1.13 8.04 -13.29
C ASN A 85 1.01 7.57 -11.83
N PRO A 86 2.00 6.80 -11.33
CA PRO A 86 2.07 6.39 -9.93
C PRO A 86 2.79 7.45 -9.04
N GLY A 87 2.86 8.73 -9.44
CA GLY A 87 3.58 9.76 -8.70
C GLY A 87 3.08 10.00 -7.27
N HIS A 88 1.81 9.67 -7.01
CA HIS A 88 1.19 9.71 -5.69
C HIS A 88 1.53 8.52 -4.81
N GLU A 89 2.11 7.44 -5.34
CA GLU A 89 2.56 6.33 -4.51
C GLU A 89 3.72 6.72 -3.61
N HIS A 90 3.81 6.03 -2.49
CA HIS A 90 4.86 6.20 -1.51
C HIS A 90 5.90 5.08 -1.64
N PRO A 91 7.16 5.32 -1.25
CA PRO A 91 8.14 4.27 -0.99
C PRO A 91 7.81 3.54 0.33
N ASP A 92 6.67 2.85 0.35
CA ASP A 92 6.00 2.29 1.53
C ASP A 92 5.82 0.76 1.45
N GLN A 93 6.54 0.08 0.56
CA GLN A 93 6.39 -1.36 0.44
C GLN A 93 6.91 -2.04 1.72
N ASN A 94 6.20 -3.05 2.20
CA ASN A 94 6.32 -3.67 3.53
C ASN A 94 5.92 -2.77 4.71
N SER A 95 5.21 -1.66 4.46
CA SER A 95 4.63 -0.89 5.56
C SER A 95 3.49 -1.65 6.22
N PHE A 96 3.23 -1.30 7.47
CA PHE A 96 2.05 -1.73 8.19
C PHE A 96 1.45 -0.58 8.99
N THR A 97 0.16 -0.72 9.31
CA THR A 97 -0.52 0.11 10.30
C THR A 97 -1.13 -0.79 11.36
N PHE A 98 -1.27 -0.23 12.56
CA PHE A 98 -1.79 -0.95 13.70
C PHE A 98 -2.60 -0.01 14.59
N ALA A 99 -3.89 -0.31 14.75
CA ALA A 99 -4.80 0.43 15.59
C ALA A 99 -5.51 -0.53 16.57
N PRO A 100 -4.86 -0.90 17.69
CA PRO A 100 -5.46 -1.76 18.70
C PRO A 100 -6.55 -1.03 19.48
N ASN A 101 -7.59 -1.75 19.88
CA ASN A 101 -8.64 -1.26 20.77
C ASN A 101 -9.31 0.05 20.27
N GLY A 102 -9.43 0.21 18.95
CA GLY A 102 -9.95 1.41 18.31
C GLY A 102 -9.02 2.65 18.39
N GLN A 103 -7.82 2.51 18.95
CA GLN A 103 -6.85 3.59 19.08
C GLN A 103 -5.77 3.45 18.02
N VAL A 104 -5.48 4.55 17.32
CA VAL A 104 -4.39 4.59 16.33
C VAL A 104 -3.05 4.56 17.06
N PHE A 105 -2.23 3.54 16.79
CA PHE A 105 -0.90 3.41 17.41
C PHE A 105 0.23 3.54 16.39
N VAL A 106 0.21 2.73 15.33
CA VAL A 106 1.09 2.87 14.15
C VAL A 106 0.24 3.34 12.99
N SER A 107 0.47 4.56 12.52
CA SER A 107 -0.29 5.19 11.43
C SER A 107 0.56 5.41 10.19
N GLU A 108 -0.09 5.67 9.07
CA GLU A 108 0.57 6.27 7.91
C GLU A 108 0.82 7.78 8.14
N ALA A 109 1.82 8.35 7.46
CA ALA A 109 2.19 9.75 7.60
C ALA A 109 1.35 10.74 6.75
N LEU A 110 0.26 10.26 6.15
CA LEU A 110 -0.62 11.03 5.25
C LEU A 110 0.13 11.58 4.02
N TYR A 111 -0.34 12.69 3.46
CA TYR A 111 0.25 13.30 2.28
C TYR A 111 1.58 13.99 2.60
N GLY A 112 2.64 13.59 1.91
CA GLY A 112 3.97 14.16 2.14
C GLY A 112 4.95 13.94 1.00
N PRO A 113 6.20 14.40 1.17
CA PRO A 113 7.28 14.07 0.24
C PRO A 113 7.55 12.56 0.24
N LYS A 114 8.05 12.05 -0.89
CA LYS A 114 8.33 10.63 -1.09
C LYS A 114 9.70 10.31 -0.54
N LEU A 115 9.73 9.96 0.74
CA LEU A 115 10.92 9.57 1.50
C LEU A 115 10.59 8.29 2.27
N SER A 116 11.46 7.28 2.19
CA SER A 116 11.17 5.97 2.78
C SER A 116 10.98 6.04 4.29
N HIS A 117 11.80 6.85 4.98
CA HIS A 117 11.71 7.03 6.43
C HIS A 117 10.45 7.76 6.94
N LEU A 118 9.60 8.26 6.03
CA LEU A 118 8.27 8.79 6.39
C LEU A 118 7.19 7.70 6.37
N ASN A 119 7.53 6.46 6.00
CA ASN A 119 6.64 5.31 6.04
C ASN A 119 7.17 4.29 7.05
N ASN A 120 6.32 3.34 7.47
CA ASN A 120 6.68 2.30 8.43
C ASN A 120 7.53 1.18 7.79
N VAL A 121 8.67 1.54 7.21
CA VAL A 121 9.55 0.66 6.43
C VAL A 121 11.00 0.75 6.90
N LEU A 122 11.84 -0.16 6.42
CA LEU A 122 13.27 -0.17 6.70
C LEU A 122 14.05 0.73 5.73
N VAL A 123 15.18 1.24 6.20
CA VAL A 123 16.24 1.90 5.40
C VAL A 123 17.59 1.31 5.79
N PHE A 124 18.56 1.32 4.88
CA PHE A 124 19.85 0.65 5.05
C PHE A 124 21.01 1.62 5.00
N ALA A 125 22.04 1.38 5.81
CA ALA A 125 23.29 2.13 5.79
C ALA A 125 24.49 1.24 6.14
N PRO A 126 25.70 1.60 5.69
CA PRO A 126 25.99 2.70 4.76
C PRO A 126 25.65 2.31 3.31
N SER A 127 25.10 3.25 2.54
CA SER A 127 24.85 3.06 1.10
C SER A 127 25.71 3.99 0.23
N PRO A 128 26.43 3.45 -0.76
CA PRO A 128 27.16 4.26 -1.75
C PRO A 128 26.23 4.95 -2.76
N SER A 129 25.00 4.45 -2.94
CA SER A 129 23.97 4.98 -3.86
C SER A 129 22.97 5.92 -3.18
N SER A 130 23.12 6.16 -1.87
CA SER A 130 22.27 7.12 -1.14
C SER A 130 22.21 8.49 -1.82
N GLN A 131 21.00 8.90 -2.22
CA GLN A 131 20.79 10.12 -2.98
C GLN A 131 20.54 11.36 -2.10
N CYS A 132 19.64 11.27 -1.11
CA CYS A 132 19.20 12.44 -0.33
C CYS A 132 19.26 12.31 1.20
N ASN A 133 19.52 11.12 1.75
CA ASN A 133 19.52 10.90 3.20
C ASN A 133 20.81 10.23 3.69
N LYS A 134 21.98 10.71 3.24
CA LYS A 134 23.28 10.08 3.51
C LYS A 134 23.51 9.85 5.01
N PRO A 135 24.01 8.67 5.43
CA PRO A 135 24.47 7.54 4.61
C PRO A 135 23.39 6.50 4.29
N TRP A 136 22.11 6.80 4.53
CA TRP A 136 20.99 5.88 4.44
C TRP A 136 20.36 5.84 3.05
N GLU A 137 19.97 4.66 2.61
CA GLU A 137 19.21 4.41 1.39
C GLU A 137 17.92 3.66 1.72
N GLY A 138 16.81 4.15 1.17
CA GLY A 138 15.51 3.48 1.23
C GLY A 138 15.11 2.90 -0.13
N GLN A 139 13.81 2.88 -0.38
CA GLN A 139 13.25 2.29 -1.60
C GLN A 139 13.42 3.22 -2.80
N LEU A 140 13.42 2.60 -3.99
CA LEU A 140 13.56 3.30 -5.27
C LEU A 140 12.49 4.39 -5.47
N GLY A 141 12.88 5.46 -6.17
CA GLY A 141 11.99 6.56 -6.53
C GLY A 141 11.80 7.63 -5.46
N GLU A 142 12.46 7.52 -4.30
CA GLU A 142 12.39 8.53 -3.23
C GLU A 142 13.14 9.85 -3.58
N CYS A 143 13.20 10.78 -2.61
CA CYS A 143 13.91 12.07 -2.67
C CYS A 143 13.21 13.20 -3.44
N ALA A 144 11.88 13.21 -3.54
CA ALA A 144 11.13 14.32 -4.13
C ALA A 144 9.69 14.42 -3.58
N GLN A 145 8.97 15.49 -3.94
CA GLN A 145 7.55 15.63 -3.62
C GLN A 145 6.69 14.52 -4.27
N TRP A 146 7.09 14.11 -5.48
CA TRP A 146 6.47 13.04 -6.26
C TRP A 146 7.43 11.87 -6.37
N LEU A 147 6.90 10.65 -6.46
CA LEU A 147 7.74 9.47 -6.67
C LEU A 147 8.45 9.64 -8.00
N LYS A 148 9.73 9.30 -8.10
CA LYS A 148 10.48 9.40 -9.37
C LYS A 148 10.32 8.13 -10.20
N TRP A 149 9.09 7.77 -10.57
CA TRP A 149 8.78 6.48 -11.21
C TRP A 149 9.37 6.28 -12.61
N THR A 150 9.77 7.36 -13.29
CA THR A 150 10.47 7.31 -14.58
C THR A 150 11.98 7.15 -14.43
N GLY A 151 12.49 7.05 -13.19
CA GLY A 151 13.89 6.75 -12.91
C GLY A 151 14.24 5.33 -13.31
N GLU A 152 15.55 5.10 -13.51
CA GLU A 152 16.08 3.76 -13.80
C GLU A 152 15.68 2.76 -12.71
N GLU A 153 15.24 1.57 -13.12
CA GLU A 153 14.76 0.46 -12.26
C GLU A 153 13.50 0.76 -11.40
N VAL A 154 13.11 2.01 -11.20
CA VAL A 154 11.96 2.37 -10.35
C VAL A 154 10.66 1.79 -10.92
N GLY A 155 10.51 1.82 -12.24
CA GLY A 155 9.36 1.25 -12.93
C GLY A 155 9.19 -0.26 -12.74
N ASP A 156 10.26 -0.96 -12.37
CA ASP A 156 10.25 -2.41 -12.12
C ASP A 156 10.05 -2.73 -10.63
N ALA A 157 9.94 -1.71 -9.76
CA ALA A 157 9.80 -1.89 -8.32
C ALA A 157 8.54 -2.68 -7.96
N ALA A 158 8.72 -3.74 -7.17
CA ALA A 158 7.64 -4.63 -6.77
C ALA A 158 7.87 -5.19 -5.36
N GLY A 159 6.91 -4.96 -4.47
CA GLY A 159 6.66 -5.77 -3.29
C GLY A 159 5.69 -6.92 -3.60
N GLU A 160 5.60 -7.86 -2.66
CA GLU A 160 4.68 -8.99 -2.76
C GLU A 160 4.33 -9.56 -1.37
N VAL A 161 3.04 -9.76 -1.13
CA VAL A 161 2.55 -10.61 -0.04
C VAL A 161 2.65 -12.08 -0.49
N ILE A 162 3.57 -12.84 0.12
CA ILE A 162 3.74 -14.28 -0.17
C ILE A 162 2.67 -15.11 0.54
N THR A 163 2.31 -14.71 1.76
CA THR A 163 1.36 -15.46 2.57
C THR A 163 0.56 -14.49 3.42
N ALA A 164 -0.76 -14.69 3.44
CA ALA A 164 -1.66 -14.06 4.37
C ALA A 164 -2.68 -15.12 4.80
N SER A 165 -2.80 -15.36 6.10
CA SER A 165 -3.75 -16.33 6.66
C SER A 165 -4.37 -15.82 7.95
N GLN A 166 -5.59 -16.27 8.20
CA GLN A 166 -6.32 -16.04 9.45
C GLN A 166 -6.72 -17.40 10.03
N HIS A 167 -6.45 -17.60 11.31
CA HIS A 167 -6.91 -18.76 12.07
C HIS A 167 -7.48 -18.29 13.42
N GLY A 168 -8.80 -18.28 13.53
CA GLY A 168 -9.49 -17.62 14.65
C GLY A 168 -9.18 -16.13 14.67
N GLU A 169 -8.68 -15.64 15.80
CA GLU A 169 -8.25 -14.25 16.00
C GLU A 169 -6.79 -14.00 15.62
N MET A 170 -6.04 -15.05 15.27
CA MET A 170 -4.66 -14.92 14.82
C MET A 170 -4.62 -14.57 13.33
N MET A 171 -3.86 -13.54 12.99
CA MET A 171 -3.48 -13.18 11.64
C MET A 171 -1.98 -13.42 11.45
N PHE A 172 -1.60 -13.99 10.30
CA PHE A 172 -0.23 -14.12 9.86
C PHE A 172 -0.07 -13.53 8.46
N VAL A 173 0.91 -12.64 8.28
CA VAL A 173 1.26 -12.08 6.97
C VAL A 173 2.78 -12.15 6.79
N LYS A 174 3.23 -12.57 5.61
CA LYS A 174 4.64 -12.68 5.24
C LYS A 174 4.86 -12.16 3.82
N ASN A 175 6.02 -11.54 3.62
CA ASN A 175 6.56 -11.08 2.35
C ASN A 175 8.06 -11.48 2.26
N PRO A 176 8.71 -11.38 1.08
CA PRO A 176 10.14 -11.47 0.98
C PRO A 176 10.78 -10.11 1.29
N ILE A 177 11.94 -10.10 1.94
CA ILE A 177 12.79 -8.90 2.06
C ILE A 177 13.65 -8.80 0.77
N GLY A 178 12.97 -8.85 -0.37
CA GLY A 178 13.57 -8.85 -1.71
C GLY A 178 13.28 -7.59 -2.50
N MET A 179 13.07 -6.46 -1.81
CA MET A 179 12.95 -5.18 -2.50
C MET A 179 14.30 -4.80 -3.06
N ARG A 180 14.34 -4.50 -4.36
CA ARG A 180 15.51 -3.93 -5.02
C ARG A 180 15.76 -2.53 -4.46
N HIS A 181 16.35 -2.44 -3.28
CA HIS A 181 17.29 -1.36 -3.00
C HIS A 181 18.48 -1.64 -3.91
N HIS A 182 19.13 -0.62 -4.46
CA HIS A 182 20.28 -0.85 -5.34
C HIS A 182 21.27 -1.79 -4.65
N ASN A 183 21.48 -2.99 -5.21
CA ASN A 183 22.41 -4.01 -4.74
C ASN A 183 22.18 -4.66 -3.34
N TRP A 184 21.03 -4.51 -2.67
CA TRP A 184 20.78 -5.20 -1.39
C TRP A 184 19.85 -6.41 -1.52
N HIS A 185 20.44 -7.60 -1.61
CA HIS A 185 19.76 -8.87 -1.30
C HIS A 185 19.84 -9.13 0.22
N CYS A 186 19.10 -8.38 1.04
CA CYS A 186 19.05 -8.66 2.48
C CYS A 186 18.05 -9.78 2.77
N ALA A 187 18.53 -11.03 2.79
CA ALA A 187 17.86 -12.10 3.51
C ALA A 187 18.04 -11.85 5.02
N LEU A 188 17.04 -11.27 5.68
CA LEU A 188 16.91 -11.33 7.13
C LEU A 188 16.09 -12.59 7.48
N PHE A 189 16.61 -13.36 8.44
CA PHE A 189 16.20 -14.71 8.85
C PHE A 189 14.75 -14.82 9.33
#